data_AF-A0A7C3YH83-F1
#
_entry.id   AF-A0A7C3YH83-F1
#
_cell.length_a   1.000
_cell.length_b   1.000
_cell.length_c   1.000
_cell.angle_alpha   90.00
_cell.angle_beta   90.00
_cell.angle_gamma   90.00
#
_symmetry.space_group_name_H-M   'P 1'
#
loop_
_entity.id
_entity.type
_entity.pdbx_description
1 polymer ?
#
loop_
_entity_poly.entity_id
_entity_poly.type
_entity_poly.pdbx_seq_one_letter_code
_entity_poly.pdbx_strand_id
1 'polypeptide(L)'
;MTVVGCFFWVLFSFLAALEQFVGEVGVPTALMYVFGTLFFFSLPVTLIIEVVNWVRRRRAARVQAMVESETKGVAMPSILSVAKPRYCMECGVELNPLGETGKAMCPKCGRVYG
;
A
#
# COMPACT_ATOMS: atom_id res chain seq x y z
N MET A 1 -9.95 -6.84 24.93
CA MET A 1 -10.80 -8.03 25.11
C MET A 1 -12.05 -7.84 24.28
N THR A 2 -12.27 -8.68 23.26
CA THR A 2 -13.41 -8.58 22.36
C THR A 2 -14.71 -8.92 23.10
N VAL A 3 -15.83 -8.31 22.71
CA VAL A 3 -17.18 -8.58 23.27
C VAL A 3 -17.48 -10.08 23.38
N VAL A 4 -16.95 -10.83 22.41
CA VAL A 4 -16.98 -12.30 22.34
C VAL A 4 -16.38 -12.93 23.60
N GLY A 5 -15.23 -12.46 24.09
CA GLY A 5 -14.60 -12.96 25.31
C GLY A 5 -15.42 -12.70 26.58
N CYS A 6 -16.05 -11.54 26.70
CA CYS A 6 -16.95 -11.24 27.83
C CYS A 6 -18.20 -12.13 27.81
N PHE A 7 -18.76 -12.36 26.63
CA PHE A 7 -19.92 -13.26 26.48
C PHE A 7 -19.58 -14.68 26.92
N PHE A 8 -18.45 -15.23 26.48
CA PHE A 8 -18.01 -16.56 26.88
C PHE A 8 -17.66 -16.66 28.37
N TRP A 9 -17.12 -15.60 28.97
CA TRP A 9 -16.86 -15.54 30.41
C TRP A 9 -18.14 -15.60 31.24
N VAL A 10 -19.16 -14.82 30.86
CA VAL A 10 -20.46 -14.81 31.55
C VAL A 10 -21.15 -16.17 31.40
N LEU A 11 -21.11 -16.77 30.22
CA LEU A 11 -21.67 -18.09 29.97
C LEU A 11 -20.99 -19.18 30.82
N PHE A 12 -19.66 -19.13 30.93
CA PHE A 12 -18.87 -20.04 31.75
C PHE A 12 -19.20 -19.92 33.24
N SER A 13 -19.28 -18.69 33.77
CA SER A 13 -19.65 -18.45 35.18
C SER A 13 -21.05 -18.97 35.51
N PHE A 14 -21.99 -18.87 34.58
CA PHE A 14 -23.36 -19.36 34.78
C PHE A 14 -23.44 -20.89 34.80
N LEU A 15 -22.72 -21.55 33.89
CA LEU A 15 -22.63 -23.02 33.84
C LEU A 15 -21.92 -23.60 35.07
N ALA A 16 -20.83 -22.97 35.52
CA ALA A 16 -20.12 -23.37 36.72
C ALA A 16 -20.99 -23.22 37.99
N ALA A 17 -21.81 -22.17 38.07
CA ALA A 17 -22.75 -21.97 39.16
C ALA A 17 -23.86 -23.04 39.15
N LEU A 18 -24.42 -23.39 37.98
CA LEU A 18 -25.45 -24.42 37.85
C LEU A 18 -24.96 -25.80 38.29
N GLU A 19 -23.69 -26.15 38.04
CA GLU A 19 -23.13 -27.43 38.47
C GLU A 19 -23.05 -27.59 39.98
N GLN A 20 -22.74 -26.51 40.72
CA GLN A 20 -22.77 -26.54 42.19
C GLN A 20 -24.17 -26.87 42.74
N PHE A 21 -25.23 -26.58 41.98
CA PHE A 21 -26.60 -26.94 42.35
C PHE A 21 -26.99 -28.36 41.95
N VAL A 22 -26.41 -28.91 40.88
CA VAL A 22 -26.77 -30.24 40.34
C VAL A 22 -25.93 -31.36 40.97
N GLY A 23 -24.76 -31.06 41.53
CA GLY A 23 -23.93 -32.01 42.28
C GLY A 23 -23.19 -33.04 41.42
N GLU A 24 -23.26 -32.92 40.08
CA GLU A 24 -22.42 -33.69 39.18
C GLU A 24 -20.98 -33.13 39.17
N VAL A 25 -20.00 -34.03 39.16
CA VAL A 25 -18.58 -33.69 39.21
C VAL A 25 -17.95 -34.16 37.90
N GLY A 26 -17.82 -33.27 36.91
CA GLY A 26 -17.12 -33.62 35.66
C GLY A 26 -17.47 -32.77 34.43
N VAL A 27 -18.59 -32.04 34.45
CA VAL A 27 -18.94 -31.11 33.39
C VAL A 27 -17.98 -29.89 33.32
N PRO A 28 -17.29 -29.40 34.37
CA PRO A 28 -16.47 -28.21 34.24
C PRO A 28 -15.15 -28.55 33.55
N THR A 29 -14.65 -29.78 33.72
CA THR A 29 -13.45 -30.28 33.05
C THR A 29 -13.75 -30.50 31.56
N ALA A 30 -14.90 -31.10 31.22
CA ALA A 30 -15.32 -31.27 29.84
C ALA A 30 -15.53 -29.91 29.13
N LEU A 31 -16.20 -28.97 29.78
CA LEU A 31 -16.37 -27.61 29.26
C LEU A 31 -15.03 -26.87 29.14
N MET A 32 -14.11 -27.02 30.11
CA MET A 32 -12.77 -26.44 30.02
C MET A 32 -12.02 -26.96 28.80
N TYR A 33 -12.11 -28.26 28.48
CA TYR A 33 -11.50 -28.81 27.28
C TYR A 33 -12.16 -28.33 25.99
N VAL A 34 -13.50 -28.23 25.95
CA VAL A 34 -14.25 -27.72 24.79
C VAL A 34 -13.94 -26.24 24.54
N PHE A 35 -13.98 -25.40 25.58
CA PHE A 35 -13.61 -23.99 25.46
C PHE A 35 -12.13 -23.82 25.17
N GLY A 36 -11.26 -24.62 25.79
CA GLY A 36 -9.82 -24.61 25.50
C GLY A 36 -9.51 -24.92 24.04
N THR A 37 -10.17 -25.91 23.46
CA THR A 37 -10.02 -26.21 22.02
C THR A 37 -10.58 -25.11 21.15
N LEU A 38 -11.78 -24.58 21.43
CA LEU A 38 -12.35 -23.45 20.68
C LEU A 38 -11.46 -22.20 20.74
N PHE A 39 -10.84 -21.90 21.89
CA PHE A 39 -9.88 -20.80 22.02
C PHE A 39 -8.58 -21.09 21.27
N PHE A 40 -8.07 -22.33 21.33
CA PHE A 40 -6.89 -22.75 20.59
C PHE A 40 -7.08 -22.63 19.07
N PHE A 41 -8.30 -22.82 18.56
CA PHE A 41 -8.61 -22.62 17.14
C PHE A 41 -8.97 -21.16 16.80
N SER A 42 -9.52 -20.36 17.72
CA SER A 42 -9.89 -18.96 17.43
C SER A 42 -8.72 -17.99 17.49
N LEU A 43 -7.75 -18.20 18.38
CA LEU A 43 -6.52 -17.40 18.46
C LEU A 43 -5.72 -17.37 17.15
N PRO A 44 -5.38 -18.50 16.51
CA PRO A 44 -4.65 -18.48 15.25
C PRO A 44 -5.44 -17.78 14.13
N VAL A 45 -6.77 -17.91 14.11
CA VAL A 45 -7.62 -17.19 13.15
C VAL A 45 -7.52 -15.68 13.35
N THR A 46 -7.59 -15.19 14.58
CA THR A 46 -7.42 -13.75 14.87
C THR A 46 -6.03 -13.24 14.49
N LEU A 47 -5.00 -14.05 14.76
CA LEU A 47 -3.61 -13.72 14.42
C LEU A 47 -3.41 -13.66 12.90
N ILE A 48 -3.98 -14.59 12.14
CA ILE A 48 -3.98 -14.57 10.67
C ILE A 48 -4.68 -13.32 10.14
N ILE A 49 -5.86 -12.98 10.65
CA ILE A 49 -6.60 -11.79 10.22
C ILE A 49 -5.78 -10.53 10.48
N GLU A 50 -5.15 -10.43 11.64
CA GLU A 50 -4.30 -9.30 12.00
C GLU A 50 -3.07 -9.19 11.10
N VAL A 51 -2.39 -10.30 10.82
CA VAL A 51 -1.26 -10.37 9.88
C VAL A 51 -1.68 -9.96 8.47
N VAL A 52 -2.82 -10.46 7.98
CA VAL A 52 -3.35 -10.09 6.65
C VAL A 52 -3.66 -8.60 6.59
N ASN A 53 -4.29 -8.05 7.62
CA ASN A 53 -4.60 -6.61 7.70
C ASN A 53 -3.33 -5.75 7.80
N TRP A 54 -2.29 -6.24 8.48
CA TRP A 54 -0.99 -5.58 8.54
C TRP A 54 -0.30 -5.57 7.18
N VAL A 55 -0.29 -6.70 6.47
CA VAL A 55 0.26 -6.81 5.12
C VAL A 55 -0.49 -5.90 4.14
N ARG A 56 -1.83 -5.88 4.19
CA ARG A 56 -2.65 -4.99 3.36
C ARG A 56 -2.35 -3.52 3.62
N ARG A 57 -2.27 -3.10 4.89
CA ARG A 57 -1.88 -1.72 5.26
C ARG A 57 -0.50 -1.35 4.73
N ARG A 58 0.47 -2.26 4.85
CA ARG A 58 1.84 -2.02 4.38
C ARG A 58 1.95 -1.92 2.86
N ARG A 59 1.11 -2.66 2.12
CA ARG A 59 1.00 -2.52 0.66
C ARG A 59 0.36 -1.19 0.25
N ALA A 60 -0.73 -0.77 0.91
CA ALA A 60 -1.38 0.50 0.64
C ALA A 60 -0.45 1.71 0.87
N ALA A 61 0.34 1.68 1.95
CA ALA A 61 1.31 2.73 2.26
C ALA A 61 2.43 2.84 1.19
N ARG A 62 2.88 1.71 0.62
CA ARG A 62 3.88 1.72 -0.46
C ARG A 62 3.33 2.30 -1.77
N VAL A 63 2.07 2.01 -2.11
CA VAL A 63 1.42 2.56 -3.30
C VAL A 63 1.25 4.07 -3.17
N GLN A 64 0.84 4.57 -1.99
CA GLN A 64 0.73 6.01 -1.76
C GLN A 64 2.09 6.72 -1.83
N ALA A 65 3.17 6.10 -1.34
CA ALA A 65 4.52 6.66 -1.46
C ALA A 65 5.01 6.75 -2.92
N MET A 66 4.66 5.78 -3.77
CA MET A 66 4.96 5.84 -5.21
C MET A 66 4.15 6.93 -5.92
N VAL A 67 2.84 7.02 -5.64
CA VAL A 67 1.96 8.06 -6.22
C VAL A 67 2.38 9.46 -5.77
N GLU A 68 2.82 9.64 -4.51
CA GLU A 68 3.36 10.91 -4.01
C GLU A 68 4.70 11.27 -4.68
N SER A 69 5.54 10.27 -4.99
CA SER A 69 6.79 10.50 -5.74
C SER A 69 6.54 10.86 -7.19
N GLU A 70 5.51 10.31 -7.84
CA GLU A 70 5.11 10.70 -9.20
C GLU A 70 4.45 12.09 -9.22
N THR A 71 3.58 12.41 -8.26
CA THR A 71 2.93 13.73 -8.20
C THR A 71 3.88 14.87 -7.84
N LYS A 72 4.91 14.62 -7.03
CA LYS A 72 6.01 15.58 -6.81
C LYS A 72 6.97 15.68 -8.01
N GLY A 73 7.07 14.64 -8.85
CA GLY A 73 7.80 14.67 -10.12
C GLY A 73 7.08 15.42 -11.25
N VAL A 74 5.75 15.57 -11.17
CA VAL A 74 4.93 16.31 -12.15
C VAL A 74 4.78 17.80 -11.78
N ALA A 75 5.23 18.23 -10.59
CA ALA A 75 5.50 19.64 -10.30
C ALA A 75 6.82 20.08 -10.96
N MET A 76 6.84 20.00 -12.28
CA MET A 76 7.96 20.46 -13.09
C MET A 76 8.00 22.00 -13.04
N PRO A 77 9.16 22.60 -12.70
CA PRO A 77 9.34 24.05 -12.79
C PRO A 77 9.14 24.46 -14.26
N SER A 78 8.50 25.60 -14.45
CA SER A 78 8.40 26.34 -15.71
C SER A 78 9.65 26.17 -16.58
N ILE A 79 9.57 25.38 -17.67
CA ILE A 79 10.55 25.44 -18.76
C ILE A 79 10.30 26.74 -19.52
N LEU A 80 10.95 27.80 -19.03
CA LEU A 80 11.32 28.95 -19.82
C LEU A 80 12.66 28.61 -20.50
N SER A 81 12.63 27.82 -21.55
CA SER A 81 13.65 27.83 -22.62
C SER A 81 13.25 26.82 -23.68
N VAL A 82 12.72 27.36 -24.77
CA VAL A 82 12.64 26.68 -26.05
C VAL A 82 14.07 26.25 -26.42
N ALA A 83 14.41 24.99 -26.13
CA ALA A 83 15.69 24.42 -26.52
C ALA A 83 15.73 24.41 -28.05
N LYS A 84 16.54 25.30 -28.63
CA LYS A 84 16.77 25.36 -30.08
C LYS A 84 17.17 23.96 -30.57
N PRO A 85 16.50 23.41 -31.61
CA PRO A 85 16.85 22.10 -32.13
C PRO A 85 18.30 22.14 -32.63
N ARG A 86 19.14 21.20 -32.17
CA ARG A 86 20.54 21.08 -32.64
C ARG A 86 20.66 20.42 -34.01
N TYR A 87 19.58 19.80 -34.48
CA TYR A 87 19.53 19.01 -35.71
C TYR A 87 18.37 19.46 -36.58
N CYS A 88 18.54 19.35 -37.90
CA CYS A 88 17.46 19.56 -38.85
C CYS A 88 16.41 18.44 -38.70
N MET A 89 15.15 18.82 -38.49
CA MET A 89 14.02 17.89 -38.38
C MET A 89 13.76 17.07 -39.66
N GLU A 90 14.22 17.52 -40.82
CA GLU A 90 13.98 16.85 -42.10
C GLU A 90 15.16 15.97 -42.53
N CYS A 91 16.38 16.42 -42.24
CA CYS A 91 17.58 15.78 -42.74
C CYS A 91 18.34 14.99 -41.66
N GLY A 92 18.04 15.22 -40.38
CA GLY A 92 18.77 14.65 -39.25
C GLY A 92 20.22 15.15 -39.11
N VAL A 93 20.62 16.16 -39.88
CA VAL A 93 21.98 16.71 -39.90
C VAL A 93 22.11 17.86 -38.89
N GLU A 94 23.26 17.96 -38.22
CA GLU A 94 23.58 19.08 -37.32
C GLU A 94 23.44 20.43 -38.02
N LEU A 95 22.84 21.39 -37.31
CA LEU A 95 22.67 22.75 -37.82
C LEU A 95 23.93 23.57 -37.56
N ASN A 96 24.41 24.28 -38.58
CA ASN A 96 25.53 25.21 -38.42
C ASN A 96 25.01 26.56 -37.90
N PRO A 97 25.60 27.15 -36.85
CA PRO A 97 25.21 28.47 -36.37
C PRO A 97 25.53 29.56 -37.39
N LEU A 98 24.55 30.40 -37.73
CA LEU A 98 24.75 31.64 -38.51
C LEU A 98 25.22 32.77 -37.59
N GLY A 99 26.50 32.72 -37.23
CA GLY A 99 27.17 33.76 -36.44
C GLY A 99 26.48 34.06 -35.10
N GLU A 100 26.64 35.30 -34.63
CA GLU A 100 26.10 35.76 -33.33
C GLU A 100 24.58 35.98 -33.32
N THR A 101 23.88 35.74 -34.44
CA THR A 101 22.44 36.04 -34.57
C THR A 101 21.54 35.00 -33.90
N GLY A 102 22.11 33.96 -33.31
CA GLY A 102 21.39 32.87 -32.65
C GLY A 102 20.57 32.00 -33.60
N LYS A 103 20.61 32.24 -34.91
CA LYS A 103 19.96 31.41 -35.93
C LYS A 103 20.91 30.29 -36.36
N ALA A 104 20.37 29.13 -36.72
CA ALA A 104 21.14 27.98 -37.20
C ALA A 104 20.60 27.53 -38.56
N MET A 105 21.46 27.10 -39.48
CA MET A 105 21.06 26.67 -40.83
C MET A 105 21.50 25.24 -41.09
N CYS A 106 20.60 24.51 -41.75
CA CYS A 106 20.85 23.16 -42.23
C CYS A 106 21.74 23.23 -43.50
N PRO A 107 22.96 22.65 -43.49
CA PRO A 107 23.85 22.69 -44.66
C PRO A 107 23.31 21.86 -45.84
N LYS A 108 22.44 20.88 -45.58
CA LYS A 108 21.91 19.96 -46.60
C LYS A 108 20.63 20.46 -47.27
N CYS A 109 19.81 21.20 -46.53
CA CYS A 109 18.46 21.61 -46.95
C CYS A 109 18.26 23.12 -47.00
N GLY A 110 19.23 23.90 -46.53
CA GLY A 110 19.21 25.35 -46.57
C GLY A 110 18.18 26.02 -45.64
N ARG A 111 17.41 25.25 -44.85
CA ARG A 111 16.44 25.83 -43.91
C ARG A 111 17.15 26.48 -42.73
N VAL A 112 16.65 27.66 -42.35
CA VAL A 112 17.10 28.43 -41.20
C VAL A 112 16.13 28.21 -40.05
N TYR A 113 16.67 27.86 -38.89
CA TYR A 113 15.99 27.67 -37.61
C TYR A 113 16.43 28.82 -36.68
N GLY A 114 15.48 29.60 -36.16
CA GLY A 114 15.77 30.86 -35.46
C GLY A 114 14.85 31.09 -34.29
#